data_AF-A0A5C6QSF5-F1
#
_entry.id   AF-A0A5C6QSF5-F1
#
_cell.length_a   1.000
_cell.length_b   1.000
_cell.length_c   1.000
_cell.angle_alpha   90.00
_cell.angle_beta   90.00
_cell.angle_gamma   90.00
#
_symmetry.space_group_name_H-M   'P 1'
#
loop_
_entity.id
_entity.type
_entity.pdbx_description
1 polymer ?
#
loop_
_entity_poly.entity_id
_entity_poly.type
_entity_poly.pdbx_seq_one_letter_code
_entity_poly.pdbx_strand_id
1 'polypeptide(L)'
;MSESSSVSRLSGEKIISYGLVFFASLVIFFISQIIQFYLGTYELTTMYISFCAGFILFIPLVSLVLHPLLLNKEGKSDTFHFRTLFANIGLVCVVQFLCFLIWMTDAIALYSLYVDQNSFLSKVFDIQTQARGDMTFEFYAFNFVLAWLFSLLSMIVGVLPCLIARLDNRGVVGDFVASFAFAKAHKGLMCLYALIIASSVLLTLLYAKYLFLVLFPSSLVWVFIQLNKKYILSSVSK
;
A
#
# COMPACT_ATOMS: atom_id res chain seq x y z
N MET A 1 -9.93 36.23 19.12
CA MET A 1 -10.79 35.05 19.37
C MET A 1 -10.88 34.08 18.19
N SER A 2 -9.95 34.15 17.21
CA SER A 2 -9.93 33.33 15.98
C SER A 2 -8.86 32.22 15.97
N GLU A 3 -7.91 32.21 16.91
CA GLU A 3 -6.84 31.22 16.96
C GLU A 3 -7.25 29.89 17.63
N SER A 4 -8.22 29.90 18.56
CA SER A 4 -8.67 28.65 19.20
C SER A 4 -9.54 27.77 18.27
N SER A 5 -10.23 28.39 17.30
CA SER A 5 -11.09 27.68 16.34
C SER A 5 -10.30 27.04 15.20
N SER A 6 -9.16 27.62 14.80
CA SER A 6 -8.28 27.02 13.78
C SER A 6 -7.48 25.84 14.34
N VAL A 7 -6.99 25.93 15.57
CA VAL A 7 -6.24 24.84 16.24
C VAL A 7 -7.13 23.63 16.54
N SER A 8 -8.37 23.85 16.99
CA SER A 8 -9.34 22.76 17.24
C SER A 8 -9.80 22.07 15.95
N ARG A 9 -10.01 22.81 14.86
CA ARG A 9 -10.29 22.25 13.53
C ARG A 9 -9.11 21.43 12.98
N LEU A 10 -7.89 21.95 13.13
CA LEU A 10 -6.66 21.25 12.73
C LEU A 10 -6.43 19.96 13.53
N SER A 11 -6.84 19.92 14.81
CA SER A 11 -6.83 18.69 15.61
C SER A 11 -7.88 17.69 15.12
N GLY A 12 -9.09 18.16 14.80
CA GLY A 12 -10.18 17.33 14.28
C GLY A 12 -9.87 16.65 12.95
N GLU A 13 -9.32 17.37 11.97
CA GLU A 13 -8.97 16.81 10.65
C GLU A 13 -7.88 15.73 10.74
N LYS A 14 -6.91 15.91 11.64
CA LYS A 14 -5.87 14.92 11.91
C LYS A 14 -6.47 13.65 12.53
N ILE A 15 -7.35 13.81 13.52
CA ILE A 15 -8.04 12.68 14.17
C ILE A 15 -8.87 11.90 13.14
N ILE A 16 -9.60 12.60 12.27
CA ILE A 16 -10.39 11.97 11.20
C ILE A 16 -9.49 11.19 10.23
N SER A 17 -8.34 11.75 9.83
CA SER A 17 -7.40 11.07 8.95
C SER A 17 -6.83 9.80 9.58
N TYR A 18 -6.39 9.86 10.85
CA TYR A 18 -5.93 8.69 11.59
C TYR A 18 -7.04 7.64 11.72
N GLY A 19 -8.26 8.06 12.04
CA GLY A 19 -9.42 7.17 12.12
C GLY A 19 -9.71 6.49 10.79
N LEU A 20 -9.60 7.22 9.67
CA LEU A 20 -9.91 6.70 8.34
C LEU A 20 -8.80 5.75 7.83
N VAL A 21 -7.52 6.01 8.16
CA VAL A 21 -6.40 5.07 7.94
C VAL A 21 -6.58 3.79 8.74
N PHE A 22 -6.96 3.92 10.01
CA PHE A 22 -7.23 2.76 10.87
C PHE A 22 -8.43 1.95 10.35
N PHE A 23 -9.50 2.63 9.92
CA PHE A 23 -10.65 1.99 9.30
C PHE A 23 -10.28 1.24 8.01
N ALA A 24 -9.49 1.86 7.12
CA ALA A 24 -9.02 1.18 5.92
C ALA A 24 -8.16 -0.05 6.26
N SER A 25 -7.32 0.04 7.30
CA SER A 25 -6.53 -1.09 7.80
C SER A 25 -7.41 -2.21 8.36
N LEU A 26 -8.48 -1.87 9.09
CA LEU A 26 -9.48 -2.84 9.56
C LEU A 26 -10.16 -3.57 8.41
N VAL A 27 -10.54 -2.85 7.34
CA VAL A 27 -11.16 -3.46 6.15
C VAL A 27 -10.20 -4.44 5.49
N ILE A 28 -8.94 -4.05 5.27
CA ILE A 28 -7.90 -4.94 4.72
C ILE A 28 -7.73 -6.18 5.59
N PHE A 29 -7.63 -6.00 6.91
CA PHE A 29 -7.51 -7.11 7.85
C PHE A 29 -8.69 -8.08 7.78
N PHE A 30 -9.92 -7.55 7.73
CA PHE A 30 -11.13 -8.38 7.68
C PHE A 30 -11.20 -9.19 6.38
N ILE A 31 -10.90 -8.56 5.23
CA ILE A 31 -10.84 -9.26 3.94
C ILE A 31 -9.76 -10.34 3.97
N SER A 32 -8.59 -10.03 4.53
CA SER A 32 -7.50 -10.99 4.71
C SER A 32 -7.91 -12.21 5.54
N GLN A 33 -8.63 -12.01 6.66
CA GLN A 33 -9.12 -13.14 7.47
C GLN A 33 -10.17 -13.98 6.75
N ILE A 34 -11.08 -13.36 5.99
CA ILE A 34 -12.05 -14.08 5.17
C ILE A 34 -11.33 -14.95 4.14
N ILE A 35 -10.35 -14.39 3.43
CA ILE A 35 -9.55 -15.14 2.45
C ILE A 35 -8.83 -16.30 3.13
N GLN A 36 -8.21 -16.07 4.30
CA GLN A 36 -7.53 -17.13 5.06
C GLN A 36 -8.48 -18.28 5.42
N PHE A 37 -9.70 -17.95 5.87
CA PHE A 37 -10.71 -18.94 6.23
C PHE A 37 -11.12 -19.82 5.04
N TYR A 38 -11.41 -19.21 3.89
CA TYR A 38 -11.76 -19.96 2.68
C TYR A 38 -10.60 -20.81 2.18
N LEU A 39 -9.37 -20.28 2.14
CA LEU A 39 -8.21 -21.05 1.70
C LEU A 39 -7.88 -22.22 2.62
N GLY A 40 -8.10 -22.07 3.94
CA GLY A 40 -7.99 -23.17 4.89
C GLY A 40 -9.00 -24.29 4.61
N THR A 41 -10.19 -23.94 4.14
CA THR A 41 -11.24 -24.92 3.78
C THR A 41 -10.87 -25.71 2.51
N TYR A 42 -10.14 -25.09 1.58
CA TYR A 42 -9.72 -25.70 0.32
C TYR A 42 -8.29 -26.28 0.34
N GLU A 43 -7.63 -26.34 1.50
CA GLU A 43 -6.22 -26.77 1.66
C GLU A 43 -5.19 -25.94 0.86
N LEU A 44 -5.54 -24.71 0.49
CA LEU A 44 -4.70 -23.78 -0.30
C LEU A 44 -3.97 -22.75 0.59
N THR A 45 -3.58 -23.14 1.81
CA THR A 45 -3.08 -22.21 2.83
C THR A 45 -1.79 -21.50 2.44
N THR A 46 -0.95 -22.11 1.62
CA THR A 46 0.29 -21.53 1.06
C THR A 46 0.02 -20.36 0.12
N MET A 47 -1.11 -20.37 -0.59
CA MET A 47 -1.55 -19.26 -1.46
C MET A 47 -1.86 -17.98 -0.68
N TYR A 48 -2.18 -18.10 0.61
CA TYR A 48 -2.40 -16.96 1.51
C TYR A 48 -1.24 -15.96 1.52
N ILE A 49 -0.01 -16.44 1.34
CA ILE A 49 1.20 -15.59 1.24
C ILE A 49 1.08 -14.60 0.07
N SER A 50 0.61 -15.06 -1.09
CA SER A 50 0.48 -14.20 -2.27
C SER A 50 -0.66 -13.20 -2.13
N PHE A 51 -1.74 -13.59 -1.44
CA PHE A 51 -2.82 -12.65 -1.12
C PHE A 51 -2.36 -11.58 -0.13
N CYS A 52 -1.55 -11.94 0.87
CA CYS A 52 -0.91 -10.96 1.76
C CYS A 52 -0.04 -9.96 0.98
N ALA A 53 0.73 -10.44 0.00
CA ALA A 53 1.54 -9.57 -0.87
C ALA A 53 0.67 -8.62 -1.70
N GLY A 54 -0.47 -9.10 -2.22
CA GLY A 54 -1.40 -8.30 -3.02
C GLY A 54 -1.99 -7.09 -2.29
N PHE A 55 -2.12 -7.14 -0.96
CA PHE A 55 -2.67 -6.01 -0.19
C PHE A 55 -1.80 -4.74 -0.24
N ILE A 56 -0.54 -4.86 -0.67
CA ILE A 56 0.35 -3.72 -0.92
C ILE A 56 -0.22 -2.79 -1.99
N LEU A 57 -1.02 -3.29 -2.93
CA LEU A 57 -1.67 -2.47 -3.95
C LEU A 57 -2.66 -1.46 -3.35
N PHE A 58 -3.12 -1.66 -2.11
CA PHE A 58 -4.00 -0.68 -1.43
C PHE A 58 -3.23 0.47 -0.78
N ILE A 59 -1.89 0.46 -0.74
CA ILE A 59 -1.09 1.55 -0.14
C ILE A 59 -1.45 2.94 -0.70
N PRO A 60 -1.59 3.15 -2.02
CA PRO A 60 -1.97 4.46 -2.56
C PRO A 60 -3.35 4.92 -2.07
N LEU A 61 -4.30 3.99 -1.94
CA LEU A 61 -5.64 4.28 -1.42
C LEU A 61 -5.57 4.76 0.04
N VAL A 62 -4.85 4.01 0.89
CA VAL A 62 -4.68 4.37 2.31
C VAL A 62 -3.87 5.67 2.45
N SER A 63 -2.90 5.91 1.57
CA SER A 63 -2.11 7.14 1.56
C SER A 63 -2.90 8.37 1.10
N LEU A 64 -3.92 8.21 0.27
CA LEU A 64 -4.77 9.33 -0.15
C LEU A 64 -5.63 9.84 1.02
N VAL A 65 -5.90 8.96 1.99
CA VAL A 65 -6.58 9.30 3.25
C VAL A 65 -5.65 10.05 4.22
N LEU A 66 -4.34 9.83 4.14
CA LEU A 66 -3.31 10.52 4.94
C LEU A 66 -3.08 11.97 4.51
N HIS A 67 -3.61 12.33 3.35
CA HIS A 67 -3.51 13.64 2.75
C HIS A 67 -3.83 14.84 3.69
N PRO A 68 -4.81 14.81 4.61
CA PRO A 68 -5.12 15.93 5.49
C PRO A 68 -4.10 16.13 6.62
N LEU A 69 -3.15 15.19 6.81
CA LEU A 69 -2.08 15.29 7.80
C LEU A 69 -0.91 16.18 7.34
N LEU A 70 -0.91 16.65 6.08
CA LEU A 70 0.17 17.46 5.51
C LEU A 70 0.03 18.94 5.88
N LEU A 71 1.15 19.53 6.34
CA LEU A 71 1.35 20.97 6.44
C LEU A 71 1.83 21.50 5.09
N ASN A 72 1.11 22.47 4.53
CA ASN A 72 1.54 23.16 3.32
C ASN A 72 2.76 24.06 3.61
N LYS A 73 3.58 24.38 2.59
CA LYS A 73 4.75 25.29 2.70
C LYS A 73 4.40 26.65 3.31
N GLU A 74 3.15 27.10 3.16
CA GLU A 74 2.65 28.38 3.67
C GLU A 74 1.96 28.30 5.05
N GLY A 75 1.93 27.13 5.70
CA GLY A 75 1.24 26.94 6.99
C GLY A 75 -0.29 27.07 6.93
N LYS A 76 -0.87 27.33 5.76
CA LYS A 76 -2.32 27.36 5.53
C LYS A 76 -2.84 25.99 5.13
N SER A 77 -3.77 25.46 5.92
CA SER A 77 -4.65 24.38 5.51
C SER A 77 -5.67 24.93 4.52
N ASP A 78 -5.52 24.63 3.23
CA ASP A 78 -6.60 24.92 2.27
C ASP A 78 -7.87 24.21 2.69
N THR A 79 -9.00 24.89 2.50
CA THR A 79 -10.33 24.42 2.90
C THR A 79 -10.62 23.01 2.40
N PHE A 80 -10.92 22.13 3.34
CA PHE A 80 -11.10 20.71 3.12
C PHE A 80 -12.40 20.41 2.34
N HIS A 81 -12.30 20.20 1.02
CA HIS A 81 -13.45 19.80 0.20
C HIS A 81 -13.65 18.27 0.24
N PHE A 82 -14.36 17.79 1.26
CA PHE A 82 -14.70 16.36 1.45
C PHE A 82 -15.27 15.70 0.20
N ARG A 83 -16.17 16.37 -0.54
CA ARG A 83 -16.86 15.80 -1.70
C ARG A 83 -15.90 15.39 -2.83
N THR A 84 -14.91 16.23 -3.12
CA THR A 84 -13.90 15.95 -4.16
C THR A 84 -12.94 14.86 -3.72
N LEU A 85 -12.57 14.84 -2.43
CA LEU A 85 -11.72 13.81 -1.86
C LEU A 85 -12.41 12.44 -1.88
N PHE A 86 -13.69 12.34 -1.53
CA PHE A 86 -14.46 11.10 -1.61
C PHE A 86 -14.63 10.57 -3.04
N ALA A 87 -14.84 11.45 -4.03
CA ALA A 87 -14.92 11.04 -5.44
C ALA A 87 -13.58 10.43 -5.92
N ASN A 88 -12.46 11.06 -5.54
CA ASN A 88 -11.13 10.56 -5.88
C ASN A 88 -10.80 9.25 -5.15
N ILE A 89 -11.18 9.13 -3.88
CA ILE A 89 -11.07 7.86 -3.12
C ILE A 89 -11.86 6.76 -3.82
N GLY A 90 -13.09 7.04 -4.25
CA GLY A 90 -13.93 6.07 -4.95
C GLY A 90 -13.28 5.55 -6.23
N LEU A 91 -12.77 6.46 -7.08
CA LEU A 91 -12.07 6.09 -8.32
C LEU A 91 -10.82 5.24 -8.03
N VAL A 92 -9.96 5.70 -7.10
CA VAL A 92 -8.74 4.96 -6.73
C VAL A 92 -9.10 3.60 -6.13
N CYS A 93 -10.18 3.50 -5.35
CA CYS A 93 -10.66 2.24 -4.78
C CYS A 93 -11.04 1.25 -5.89
N VAL A 94 -11.78 1.68 -6.91
CA VAL A 94 -12.16 0.83 -8.05
C VAL A 94 -10.92 0.32 -8.79
N VAL A 95 -9.97 1.21 -9.10
CA VAL A 95 -8.75 0.83 -9.81
C VAL A 95 -7.91 -0.15 -8.98
N GLN A 96 -7.70 0.12 -7.69
CA GLN A 96 -6.92 -0.78 -6.84
C GLN A 96 -7.61 -2.13 -6.62
N PHE A 97 -8.93 -2.14 -6.52
CA PHE A 97 -9.70 -3.37 -6.44
C PHE A 97 -9.55 -4.22 -7.70
N LEU A 98 -9.63 -3.62 -8.89
CA LEU A 98 -9.39 -4.32 -10.17
C LEU A 98 -7.96 -4.86 -10.26
N CYS A 99 -6.96 -4.06 -9.90
CA CYS A 99 -5.56 -4.50 -9.84
C CYS A 99 -5.37 -5.67 -8.86
N PHE A 100 -6.06 -5.64 -7.72
CA PHE A 100 -6.05 -6.73 -6.74
C PHE A 100 -6.71 -8.00 -7.29
N LEU A 101 -7.84 -7.91 -8.00
CA LEU A 101 -8.45 -9.09 -8.64
C LEU A 101 -7.54 -9.71 -9.72
N ILE A 102 -6.87 -8.88 -10.51
CA ILE A 102 -5.88 -9.35 -11.49
C ILE A 102 -4.74 -10.06 -10.76
N TRP A 103 -4.21 -9.47 -9.68
CA TRP A 103 -3.19 -10.08 -8.83
C TRP A 103 -3.63 -11.43 -8.27
N MET A 104 -4.86 -11.52 -7.74
CA MET A 104 -5.40 -12.76 -7.20
C MET A 104 -5.42 -13.86 -8.27
N THR A 105 -5.82 -13.51 -9.49
CA THR A 105 -5.92 -14.45 -10.60
C THR A 105 -4.54 -14.95 -11.03
N ASP A 106 -3.56 -14.05 -11.11
CA ASP A 106 -2.16 -14.40 -11.43
C ASP A 106 -1.52 -15.26 -10.34
N ALA A 107 -1.77 -14.92 -9.06
CA ALA A 107 -1.32 -15.69 -7.91
C ALA A 107 -1.86 -17.13 -7.93
N ILE A 108 -3.15 -17.30 -8.26
CA ILE A 108 -3.77 -18.64 -8.38
C ILE A 108 -3.13 -19.42 -9.54
N ALA A 109 -2.92 -18.77 -10.68
CA ALA A 109 -2.28 -19.41 -11.83
C ALA A 109 -0.86 -19.87 -11.50
N LEU A 110 -0.01 -18.98 -10.97
CA LEU A 110 1.35 -19.30 -10.55
C LEU A 110 1.38 -20.42 -9.49
N TYR A 111 0.49 -20.36 -8.51
CA TYR A 111 0.38 -21.41 -7.50
C TYR A 111 0.04 -22.77 -8.12
N SER A 112 -0.94 -22.83 -9.03
CA SER A 112 -1.33 -24.08 -9.71
C SER A 112 -0.24 -24.63 -10.63
N LEU A 113 0.63 -23.78 -11.18
CA LEU A 113 1.73 -24.20 -12.04
C LEU A 113 2.94 -24.72 -11.24
N TYR A 114 3.27 -24.06 -10.12
CA TYR A 114 4.56 -24.25 -9.45
C TYR A 114 4.48 -24.91 -8.07
N VAL A 115 3.32 -24.86 -7.39
CA VAL A 115 3.18 -25.34 -6.00
C VAL A 115 2.25 -26.54 -5.89
N ASP A 116 1.09 -26.52 -6.56
CA ASP A 116 0.15 -27.64 -6.52
C ASP A 116 -0.22 -28.13 -7.93
N GLN A 117 0.53 -29.15 -8.37
CA GLN A 117 0.35 -29.82 -9.65
C GLN A 117 -0.87 -30.75 -9.69
N ASN A 118 -1.58 -30.97 -8.58
CA ASN A 118 -2.84 -31.73 -8.55
C ASN A 118 -4.08 -30.84 -8.71
N SER A 119 -3.88 -29.52 -8.78
CA SER A 119 -4.91 -28.53 -9.05
C SER A 119 -5.63 -28.77 -10.39
N PHE A 120 -6.88 -28.32 -10.50
CA PHE A 120 -7.66 -28.42 -11.72
C PHE A 120 -6.95 -27.78 -12.93
N LEU A 121 -6.26 -26.64 -12.73
CA LEU A 121 -5.55 -25.95 -13.80
C LEU A 121 -4.33 -26.73 -14.31
N SER A 122 -3.49 -27.28 -13.44
CA SER A 122 -2.33 -28.09 -13.84
C SER A 122 -2.74 -29.37 -14.57
N LYS A 123 -3.86 -29.99 -14.17
CA LYS A 123 -4.45 -31.15 -14.86
C LYS A 123 -4.99 -30.80 -16.25
N VAL A 124 -5.56 -29.61 -16.42
CA VAL A 124 -6.04 -29.12 -17.73
C VAL A 124 -4.88 -28.75 -18.66
N PHE A 125 -3.74 -28.31 -18.12
CA PHE A 125 -2.55 -27.95 -18.90
C PHE A 125 -1.51 -29.08 -19.06
N ASP A 126 -1.79 -30.29 -18.56
CA ASP A 126 -0.95 -31.50 -18.66
C ASP A 126 0.54 -31.28 -18.29
N ILE A 127 0.78 -30.54 -17.21
CA ILE A 127 2.13 -30.14 -16.80
C ILE A 127 2.78 -31.25 -15.97
N GLN A 128 3.64 -32.05 -16.59
CA GLN A 128 4.50 -33.03 -15.92
C GLN A 128 5.84 -32.43 -15.53
N THR A 129 5.93 -31.73 -14.40
CA THR A 129 7.22 -31.31 -13.83
C THR A 129 7.57 -32.19 -12.63
N GLN A 130 8.75 -32.83 -12.65
CA GLN A 130 9.22 -33.71 -11.57
C GLN A 130 9.14 -33.00 -10.21
N ALA A 131 8.42 -33.61 -9.26
CA ALA A 131 8.20 -33.11 -7.91
C ALA A 131 9.53 -32.75 -7.23
N ARG A 132 9.83 -31.46 -7.14
CA ARG A 132 11.07 -30.94 -6.56
C ARG A 132 10.78 -30.34 -5.19
N GLY A 133 10.51 -31.18 -4.19
CA GLY A 133 10.46 -30.81 -2.77
C GLY A 133 9.44 -29.72 -2.36
N ASP A 134 9.38 -29.41 -1.07
CA ASP A 134 8.56 -28.33 -0.50
C ASP A 134 9.06 -26.95 -0.97
N MET A 135 8.48 -26.41 -2.06
CA MET A 135 8.83 -25.11 -2.64
C MET A 135 8.22 -23.91 -1.88
N THR A 136 7.71 -24.13 -0.67
CA THR A 136 6.98 -23.12 0.12
C THR A 136 7.85 -21.92 0.51
N PHE A 137 9.12 -22.16 0.83
CA PHE A 137 10.08 -21.10 1.14
C PHE A 137 10.42 -20.25 -0.09
N GLU A 138 10.64 -20.88 -1.24
CA GLU A 138 10.93 -20.18 -2.49
C GLU A 138 9.72 -19.34 -2.94
N PHE A 139 8.51 -19.88 -2.80
CA PHE A 139 7.27 -19.16 -3.04
C PHE A 139 7.13 -17.95 -2.11
N TYR A 140 7.48 -18.10 -0.82
CA TYR A 140 7.49 -16.98 0.13
C TYR A 140 8.49 -15.90 -0.26
N ALA A 141 9.74 -16.28 -0.56
CA ALA A 141 10.79 -15.34 -0.93
C ALA A 141 10.44 -14.56 -2.20
N PHE A 142 9.89 -15.25 -3.21
CA PHE A 142 9.43 -14.63 -4.45
C PHE A 142 8.30 -13.62 -4.20
N ASN A 143 7.27 -14.00 -3.44
CA ASN A 143 6.17 -13.09 -3.09
C ASN A 143 6.65 -11.92 -2.23
N PHE A 144 7.64 -12.11 -1.35
CA PHE A 144 8.23 -11.03 -0.57
C PHE A 144 8.96 -10.02 -1.45
N VAL A 145 9.77 -10.49 -2.41
CA VAL A 145 10.49 -9.61 -3.34
C VAL A 145 9.50 -8.86 -4.24
N LEU A 146 8.47 -9.54 -4.75
CA LEU A 146 7.40 -8.90 -5.51
C LEU A 146 6.68 -7.83 -4.68
N ALA A 147 6.25 -8.18 -3.46
CA ALA A 147 5.65 -7.27 -2.50
C ALA A 147 6.49 -6.00 -2.31
N TRP A 148 7.80 -6.17 -2.13
CA TRP A 148 8.73 -5.07 -1.98
C TRP A 148 8.82 -4.19 -3.25
N LEU A 149 8.90 -4.79 -4.44
CA LEU A 149 8.90 -4.05 -5.71
C LEU A 149 7.59 -3.29 -5.94
N PHE A 150 6.45 -3.91 -5.67
CA PHE A 150 5.14 -3.25 -5.76
C PHE A 150 4.97 -2.16 -4.72
N SER A 151 5.52 -2.32 -3.52
CA SER A 151 5.54 -1.26 -2.52
C SER A 151 6.35 -0.06 -3.00
N LEU A 152 7.50 -0.31 -3.65
CA LEU A 152 8.33 0.74 -4.23
C LEU A 152 7.58 1.47 -5.35
N LEU A 153 6.96 0.72 -6.27
CA LEU A 153 6.16 1.29 -7.35
C LEU A 153 4.98 2.10 -6.81
N SER A 154 4.25 1.56 -5.84
CA SER A 154 3.11 2.22 -5.20
C SER A 154 3.50 3.52 -4.51
N MET A 155 4.69 3.59 -3.92
CA MET A 155 5.18 4.84 -3.36
C MET A 155 5.54 5.87 -4.43
N ILE A 156 6.20 5.46 -5.52
CA ILE A 156 6.65 6.39 -6.57
C ILE A 156 5.48 6.90 -7.42
N VAL A 157 4.50 6.04 -7.70
CA VAL A 157 3.38 6.33 -8.63
C VAL A 157 2.10 6.70 -7.87
N GLY A 158 1.95 6.26 -6.62
CA GLY A 158 0.77 6.56 -5.80
C GLY A 158 1.05 7.65 -4.76
N VAL A 159 1.96 7.37 -3.82
CA VAL A 159 2.15 8.21 -2.63
C VAL A 159 2.80 9.56 -2.96
N LEU A 160 3.92 9.54 -3.68
CA LEU A 160 4.70 10.74 -3.99
C LEU A 160 3.94 11.76 -4.85
N PRO A 161 3.29 11.40 -5.96
CA PRO A 161 2.58 12.37 -6.79
C PRO A 161 1.47 13.05 -5.99
N CYS A 162 0.74 12.30 -5.17
CA CYS A 162 -0.27 12.86 -4.27
C CYS A 162 0.32 13.84 -3.25
N LEU A 163 1.53 13.54 -2.72
CA LEU A 163 2.23 14.42 -1.78
C LEU A 163 2.73 15.70 -2.47
N ILE A 164 3.30 15.58 -3.68
CA ILE A 164 3.85 16.71 -4.43
C ILE A 164 2.75 17.65 -4.94
N ALA A 165 1.63 17.09 -5.41
CA ALA A 165 0.46 17.83 -5.86
C ALA A 165 -0.05 18.82 -4.81
N ARG A 166 0.25 18.60 -3.52
CA ARG A 166 -0.10 19.54 -2.45
C ARG A 166 0.94 20.52 -2.04
N LEU A 167 2.21 20.22 -2.25
CA LEU A 167 3.30 21.10 -1.84
C LEU A 167 3.56 22.17 -2.90
N ASP A 168 3.62 21.76 -4.16
CA ASP A 168 3.99 22.66 -5.26
C ASP A 168 2.99 22.65 -6.43
N ASN A 169 1.93 21.82 -6.38
CA ASN A 169 0.88 21.63 -7.41
C ASN A 169 1.33 21.94 -8.85
N ARG A 170 2.11 21.03 -9.46
CA ARG A 170 2.74 21.26 -10.78
C ARG A 170 1.90 20.73 -11.95
N GLY A 171 0.64 20.36 -11.68
CA GLY A 171 -0.21 19.61 -12.58
C GLY A 171 0.16 18.12 -12.63
N VAL A 172 -0.78 17.28 -13.06
CA VAL A 172 -0.69 15.80 -12.95
C VAL A 172 0.64 15.26 -13.49
N VAL A 173 1.00 15.59 -14.73
CA VAL A 173 2.25 15.10 -15.35
C VAL A 173 3.48 15.66 -14.64
N GLY A 174 3.43 16.93 -14.21
CA GLY A 174 4.51 17.57 -13.46
C GLY A 174 4.77 16.90 -12.11
N ASP A 175 3.70 16.52 -11.40
CA ASP A 175 3.79 15.83 -10.10
C ASP A 175 4.37 14.42 -10.27
N PHE A 176 4.01 13.70 -11.33
CA PHE A 176 4.65 12.42 -11.67
C PHE A 176 6.12 12.59 -12.00
N VAL A 177 6.48 13.53 -12.87
CA VAL A 177 7.90 13.78 -13.24
C VAL A 177 8.72 14.16 -12.02
N ALA A 178 8.18 15.01 -11.14
CA ALA A 178 8.84 15.38 -9.88
C ALA A 178 8.98 14.19 -8.93
N SER A 179 7.99 13.29 -8.87
CA SER A 179 8.03 12.06 -8.08
C SER A 179 9.15 11.12 -8.53
N PHE A 180 9.26 10.90 -9.85
CA PHE A 180 10.34 10.10 -10.42
C PHE A 180 11.71 10.75 -10.23
N ALA A 181 11.81 12.07 -10.37
CA ALA A 181 13.06 12.80 -10.12
C ALA A 181 13.51 12.68 -8.65
N PHE A 182 12.58 12.83 -7.70
CA PHE A 182 12.86 12.66 -6.28
C PHE A 182 13.27 11.22 -5.95
N ALA A 183 12.55 10.23 -6.49
CA ALA A 183 12.87 8.82 -6.31
C ALA A 183 14.25 8.46 -6.88
N LYS A 184 14.63 9.05 -8.03
CA LYS A 184 15.96 8.88 -8.64
C LYS A 184 17.08 9.47 -7.77
N ALA A 185 16.83 10.58 -7.08
CA ALA A 185 17.80 11.20 -6.18
C ALA A 185 17.94 10.41 -4.85
N HIS A 186 16.86 9.81 -4.35
CA HIS A 186 16.81 9.15 -3.04
C HIS A 186 16.55 7.63 -3.12
N LYS A 187 17.17 6.93 -4.09
CA LYS A 187 16.90 5.50 -4.37
C LYS A 187 17.02 4.60 -3.13
N GLY A 188 18.10 4.74 -2.36
CA GLY A 188 18.35 3.91 -1.18
C GLY A 188 17.30 4.11 -0.09
N LEU A 189 16.83 5.35 0.08
CA LEU A 189 15.78 5.68 1.05
C LEU A 189 14.41 5.14 0.61
N MET A 190 14.07 5.29 -0.67
CA MET A 190 12.82 4.75 -1.22
C MET A 190 12.79 3.23 -1.13
N CYS A 191 13.92 2.58 -1.42
CA CYS A 191 14.11 1.15 -1.23
C CYS A 191 13.84 0.71 0.21
N LEU A 192 14.40 1.43 1.20
CA LEU A 192 14.24 1.14 2.62
C LEU A 192 12.79 1.36 3.09
N TYR A 193 12.14 2.45 2.68
CA TYR A 193 10.73 2.69 3.02
C TYR A 193 9.80 1.66 2.37
N ALA A 194 10.09 1.22 1.14
CA ALA A 194 9.34 0.16 0.48
C ALA A 194 9.46 -1.15 1.27
N LEU A 195 10.67 -1.46 1.73
CA LEU A 195 10.93 -2.67 2.51
C LEU A 195 10.20 -2.64 3.86
N ILE A 196 10.20 -1.50 4.56
CA ILE A 196 9.46 -1.31 5.80
C ILE A 196 7.96 -1.54 5.58
N ILE A 197 7.38 -0.93 4.54
CA ILE A 197 5.94 -1.08 4.29
C ILE A 197 5.62 -2.53 3.88
N ALA A 198 6.36 -3.12 2.95
CA ALA A 198 6.15 -4.51 2.53
C ALA A 198 6.26 -5.48 3.72
N SER A 199 7.26 -5.30 4.58
CA SER A 199 7.42 -6.09 5.80
C SER A 199 6.28 -5.87 6.79
N SER A 200 5.82 -4.62 6.95
CA SER A 200 4.72 -4.28 7.85
C SER A 200 3.39 -4.91 7.44
N VAL A 201 3.19 -5.20 6.14
CA VAL A 201 1.99 -5.86 5.60
C VAL A 201 2.18 -7.36 5.63
N LEU A 202 3.21 -7.87 4.95
CA LEU A 202 3.36 -9.30 4.71
C LEU A 202 3.63 -10.08 6.00
N LEU A 203 4.61 -9.65 6.81
CA LEU A 203 5.00 -10.37 8.02
C LEU A 203 3.90 -10.35 9.07
N THR A 204 3.20 -9.22 9.21
CA THR A 204 2.18 -9.07 10.24
C THR A 204 0.90 -9.82 9.86
N LEU A 205 0.48 -9.80 8.59
CA LEU A 205 -0.69 -10.58 8.15
C LEU A 205 -0.44 -12.09 8.17
N LEU A 206 0.80 -12.53 7.94
CA LEU A 206 1.18 -13.94 8.01
C LEU A 206 1.36 -14.44 9.45
N TYR A 207 2.16 -13.75 10.25
CA TYR A 207 2.64 -14.29 11.53
C TYR A 207 2.04 -13.59 12.77
N ALA A 208 1.57 -12.36 12.65
CA ALA A 208 1.17 -11.53 13.78
C ALA A 208 -0.15 -10.80 13.52
N LYS A 209 -1.20 -11.56 13.16
CA LYS A 209 -2.51 -11.09 12.67
C LYS A 209 -2.96 -9.73 13.20
N TYR A 210 -3.18 -9.61 14.51
CA TYR A 210 -3.67 -8.37 15.13
C TYR A 210 -2.64 -7.23 15.15
N LEU A 211 -1.35 -7.57 15.11
CA LEU A 211 -0.26 -6.59 15.06
C LEU A 211 -0.28 -5.79 13.76
N PHE A 212 -0.86 -6.32 12.67
CA PHE A 212 -1.08 -5.60 11.43
C PHE A 212 -1.85 -4.29 11.65
N LEU A 213 -2.91 -4.32 12.49
CA LEU A 213 -3.77 -3.16 12.75
C LEU A 213 -3.05 -2.00 13.42
N VAL A 214 -1.87 -2.24 13.99
CA VAL A 214 -1.04 -1.21 14.61
C VAL A 214 0.17 -0.90 13.72
N LEU A 215 0.95 -1.92 13.34
CA LEU A 215 2.21 -1.72 12.63
C LEU A 215 2.03 -1.13 11.24
N PHE A 216 1.08 -1.64 10.45
CA PHE A 216 0.83 -1.12 9.10
C PHE A 216 0.47 0.38 9.11
N PRO A 217 -0.60 0.82 9.80
CA PRO A 217 -0.96 2.23 9.79
C PRO A 217 0.11 3.12 10.42
N SER A 218 0.77 2.68 11.51
CA SER A 218 1.87 3.45 12.11
C SER A 218 3.07 3.59 11.17
N SER A 219 3.49 2.52 10.51
CA SER A 219 4.59 2.56 9.54
C SER A 219 4.26 3.44 8.34
N LEU A 220 3.02 3.37 7.83
CA LEU A 220 2.58 4.15 6.68
C LEU A 220 2.58 5.64 7.02
N VAL A 221 2.00 6.02 8.16
CA VAL A 221 2.04 7.40 8.66
C VAL A 221 3.48 7.87 8.81
N TRP A 222 4.34 7.04 9.44
CA TRP A 222 5.73 7.41 9.68
C TRP A 222 6.50 7.63 8.38
N VAL A 223 6.40 6.70 7.43
CA VAL A 223 7.00 6.85 6.09
C VAL A 223 6.49 8.10 5.40
N PHE A 224 5.18 8.35 5.45
CA PHE A 224 4.57 9.52 4.82
C PHE A 224 5.08 10.85 5.41
N ILE A 225 5.18 10.95 6.73
CA ILE A 225 5.74 12.13 7.41
C ILE A 225 7.21 12.33 7.04
N GLN A 226 8.00 11.25 7.01
CA GLN A 226 9.42 11.34 6.67
C GLN A 226 9.63 11.74 5.21
N LEU A 227 8.82 11.22 4.28
CA LEU A 227 8.83 11.62 2.88
C LEU A 227 8.51 13.11 2.73
N ASN A 228 7.48 13.61 3.43
CA ASN A 228 7.13 15.03 3.41
C ASN A 228 8.30 15.91 3.88
N LYS A 229 8.88 15.61 5.05
CA LYS A 229 10.03 16.36 5.59
C LYS A 229 11.20 16.41 4.62
N LYS A 230 11.52 15.26 4.01
CA LYS A 230 12.68 15.13 3.12
C LYS A 230 12.45 15.81 1.77
N TYR A 231 11.22 15.77 1.26
CA TYR A 231 10.84 16.50 0.05
C TYR A 231 10.92 18.02 0.28
N ILE A 232 10.38 18.53 1.38
CA ILE A 232 10.46 19.97 1.71
C ILE A 232 11.93 20.41 1.80
N LEU A 233 12.77 19.70 2.57
CA LEU A 233 14.19 20.02 2.73
C LEU A 233 14.95 19.99 1.38
N SER A 234 14.66 19.01 0.54
CA SER A 234 15.24 18.93 -0.81
C SER A 234 14.74 20.02 -1.75
N SER A 235 13.53 20.55 -1.53
CA SER A 235 12.94 21.62 -2.35
C SER A 235 13.44 23.03 -1.96
N VAL A 236 13.88 23.21 -0.71
CA VAL A 236 14.45 24.48 -0.21
C VAL A 236 15.95 24.61 -0.56
N SER A 237 16.62 23.48 -0.80
CA SER A 237 18.05 23.45 -1.19
C SER A 237 18.30 23.63 -2.70
N LYS A 238 17.25 23.83 -3.50
CA LYS A 238 17.32 24.15 -4.93
C LYS A 238 16.96 25.61 -5.15
#